data_AF-A0A972CY54-F1
#
_entry.id   AF-A0A972CY54-F1
#
_cell.length_a   1.000
_cell.length_b   1.000
_cell.length_c   1.000
_cell.angle_alpha   90.00
_cell.angle_beta   90.00
_cell.angle_gamma   90.00
#
_symmetry.space_group_name_H-M   'P 1'
#
loop_
_entity.id
_entity.type
_entity.pdbx_description
1 polymer ?
#
loop_
_entity_poly.entity_id
_entity_poly.type
_entity_poly.pdbx_seq_one_letter_code
_entity_poly.pdbx_strand_id
1 'polypeptide(L)'
;KELPGSKQSTSTPVVYKDRVYVGLGAGFSNPGKIVTLDAATLDVLYSVDVKGYPQCSVLLSTAYEEETGYIYLYTTYNAKPGGIQMIKTKADATSADEAEVIDIFDAEGFEQHCIASIICDENGTLYYKNDTGNVFAVGTPKTQRVIDLIDQIKEPIIIDLDTTIDTARKAYETLSEDNKANVTNYSKLKAAETALSKLQLQIDGAVKAINAIGKVNKNSKPAIEKARNAYNKLDKSLQKRVTNYQTLLSAESDLADEVAAEKVETLIAGIEKPITLKSKKSIVNARKAYDGLSKKEKARVSNYSKLTAAERALVEAERVLEETDSNSKPGTGGKTKSLGNANVKVIVDGVQYDVSERVADVINGINEMPKDDSATEETVVKRFKAYDALTKAEKAKVVNYEDLEAAMSRIAVANQKDSATGLEALKAKWNIKLVTDSVDNGDAAFGELARYLDGKNILRMLNIEIIDILTGDKYDFEDTVKLSIPADGIEDDSKVSIACYKESGEVELLEAKVEDGKIIWDANDSAYYAVVEDIMSEAAPQSAAQDNSVLPWIVVMGIAAAAIVATLFLRRRKIK
;
A
#
# COMPACT_ATOMS: atom_id res chain seq x y z
N LYS A 1 -32.13 28.65 -37.61
CA LYS A 1 -32.61 30.05 -37.44
C LYS A 1 -31.76 30.94 -38.33
N GLU A 2 -32.33 31.93 -39.03
CA GLU A 2 -31.51 32.91 -39.76
C GLU A 2 -30.87 33.89 -38.75
N LEU A 3 -29.57 34.15 -38.90
CA LEU A 3 -28.82 35.04 -38.01
C LEU A 3 -28.81 36.47 -38.58
N PRO A 4 -29.24 37.47 -37.80
CA PRO A 4 -29.41 38.85 -38.27
C PRO A 4 -28.09 39.48 -38.74
N GLY A 5 -28.12 40.16 -39.89
CA GLY A 5 -27.00 40.97 -40.39
C GLY A 5 -25.87 40.22 -41.10
N SER A 6 -25.95 38.90 -41.24
CA SER A 6 -24.92 38.11 -41.93
C SER A 6 -25.33 37.73 -43.35
N LYS A 7 -24.37 37.69 -44.29
CA LYS A 7 -24.58 37.17 -45.64
C LYS A 7 -24.25 35.69 -45.73
N GLN A 8 -23.27 35.21 -44.95
CA GLN A 8 -22.69 33.85 -45.05
C GLN A 8 -22.05 33.38 -43.71
N SER A 9 -22.02 32.06 -43.50
CA SER A 9 -21.19 31.37 -42.51
C SER A 9 -20.59 30.10 -43.12
N THR A 10 -19.28 29.92 -42.98
CA THR A 10 -18.52 28.72 -43.34
C THR A 10 -17.78 28.15 -42.14
N SER A 11 -17.92 28.81 -40.98
CA SER A 11 -17.37 28.36 -39.70
C SER A 11 -18.10 27.09 -39.23
N THR A 12 -17.36 26.17 -38.61
CA THR A 12 -18.00 25.08 -37.86
C THR A 12 -18.26 25.58 -36.44
N PRO A 13 -19.51 25.58 -35.97
CA PRO A 13 -19.86 26.05 -34.63
C PRO A 13 -19.11 25.29 -33.53
N VAL A 14 -18.72 26.00 -32.48
CA VAL A 14 -18.22 25.39 -31.23
C VAL A 14 -19.28 25.54 -30.16
N VAL A 15 -19.60 24.45 -29.48
CA VAL A 15 -20.56 24.44 -28.38
C VAL A 15 -19.80 24.24 -27.08
N TYR A 16 -20.06 25.09 -26.10
CA TYR A 16 -19.56 24.92 -24.75
C TYR A 16 -20.64 25.34 -23.77
N LYS A 17 -21.00 24.44 -22.84
CA LYS A 17 -22.13 24.60 -21.93
C LYS A 17 -23.41 24.97 -22.70
N ASP A 18 -24.05 26.08 -22.32
CA ASP A 18 -25.27 26.63 -22.87
C ASP A 18 -25.01 27.71 -23.94
N ARG A 19 -23.80 27.71 -24.55
CA ARG A 19 -23.38 28.69 -25.56
C ARG A 19 -22.93 28.02 -26.86
N VAL A 20 -23.22 28.67 -27.99
CA VAL A 20 -22.73 28.30 -29.32
C VAL A 20 -21.98 29.48 -29.93
N TYR A 21 -20.75 29.25 -30.38
CA TYR A 21 -19.90 30.27 -31.00
C TYR A 21 -19.77 30.00 -32.51
N VAL A 22 -20.11 31.01 -33.33
CA VAL A 22 -20.18 30.88 -34.78
C VAL A 22 -19.54 32.07 -35.48
N GLY A 23 -18.68 31.80 -36.47
CA GLY A 23 -18.12 32.82 -37.35
C GLY A 23 -19.06 33.25 -38.47
N LEU A 24 -19.30 34.56 -38.60
CA LEU A 24 -20.12 35.18 -39.64
C LEU A 24 -19.34 36.24 -40.42
N GLY A 25 -19.68 36.43 -41.69
CA GLY A 25 -19.08 37.49 -42.51
C GLY A 25 -19.57 37.48 -43.96
N ALA A 26 -18.78 38.06 -44.86
CA ALA A 26 -19.11 38.13 -46.28
C ALA A 26 -17.84 38.18 -47.15
N GLY A 27 -17.54 37.13 -47.91
CA GLY A 27 -16.43 37.15 -48.88
C GLY A 27 -15.04 37.46 -48.29
N PHE A 28 -14.10 37.81 -49.15
CA PHE A 28 -12.70 38.06 -48.79
C PHE A 28 -12.49 39.51 -48.30
N SER A 29 -11.59 39.69 -47.32
CA SER A 29 -11.14 41.01 -46.84
C SER A 29 -12.21 41.92 -46.23
N ASN A 30 -13.45 41.44 -46.05
CA ASN A 30 -14.46 42.17 -45.31
C ASN A 30 -14.39 41.79 -43.82
N PRO A 31 -14.72 42.74 -42.92
CA PRO A 31 -14.83 42.45 -41.48
C PRO A 31 -15.74 41.26 -41.21
N GLY A 32 -15.42 40.52 -40.15
CA GLY A 32 -16.19 39.38 -39.68
C GLY A 32 -16.76 39.61 -38.30
N LYS A 33 -17.58 38.65 -37.84
CA LYS A 33 -18.07 38.59 -36.46
C LYS A 33 -17.92 37.19 -35.90
N ILE A 34 -17.64 37.09 -34.61
CA ILE A 34 -17.96 35.89 -33.84
C ILE A 34 -19.28 36.17 -33.11
N VAL A 35 -20.26 35.31 -33.31
CA VAL A 35 -21.60 35.41 -32.71
C VAL A 35 -21.76 34.32 -31.67
N THR A 36 -22.24 34.73 -30.49
CA THR A 36 -22.56 33.83 -29.39
C THR A 36 -24.08 33.65 -29.33
N LEU A 37 -24.53 32.40 -29.35
CA LEU A 37 -25.94 32.02 -29.28
C LEU A 37 -26.21 31.25 -27.99
N ASP A 38 -27.45 31.31 -27.51
CA ASP A 38 -27.96 30.35 -26.53
C ASP A 38 -28.11 28.98 -27.18
N ALA A 39 -27.56 27.92 -26.57
CA ALA A 39 -27.51 26.60 -27.17
C ALA A 39 -28.86 25.89 -27.28
N ALA A 40 -29.83 26.24 -26.42
CA ALA A 40 -31.15 25.61 -26.43
C ALA A 40 -32.09 26.25 -27.46
N THR A 41 -32.04 27.58 -27.56
CA THR A 41 -32.98 28.38 -28.37
C THR A 41 -32.38 28.82 -29.71
N LEU A 42 -31.05 28.83 -29.82
CA LEU A 42 -30.30 29.46 -30.91
C LEU A 42 -30.59 30.97 -31.04
N ASP A 43 -31.04 31.60 -29.95
CA ASP A 43 -31.18 33.04 -29.87
C ASP A 43 -29.81 33.70 -29.81
N VAL A 44 -29.64 34.80 -30.54
CA VAL A 44 -28.40 35.58 -30.50
C VAL A 44 -28.32 36.26 -29.14
N LEU A 45 -27.25 35.96 -28.39
CA LEU A 45 -26.94 36.64 -27.14
C LEU A 45 -26.17 37.93 -27.45
N TYR A 46 -25.03 37.81 -28.13
CA TYR A 46 -24.22 38.95 -28.56
C TYR A 46 -23.30 38.59 -29.73
N SER A 47 -22.61 39.59 -30.28
CA SER A 47 -21.58 39.41 -31.30
C SER A 47 -20.42 40.35 -31.08
N VAL A 48 -19.20 39.90 -31.39
CA VAL A 48 -17.99 40.74 -31.41
C VAL A 48 -17.43 40.84 -32.82
N ASP A 49 -16.91 42.01 -33.18
CA ASP A 49 -16.27 42.26 -34.48
C ASP A 49 -14.84 41.73 -34.52
N VAL A 50 -14.46 41.11 -35.64
CA VAL A 50 -13.11 40.63 -35.93
C VAL A 50 -12.62 41.19 -37.26
N LYS A 51 -11.30 41.29 -37.43
CA LYS A 51 -10.62 41.97 -38.55
C LYS A 51 -11.04 41.49 -39.94
N GLY A 52 -11.40 40.21 -40.05
CA GLY A 52 -11.84 39.61 -41.30
C GLY A 52 -12.76 38.44 -41.03
N TYR A 53 -13.53 38.04 -42.04
CA TYR A 53 -14.48 36.93 -41.94
C TYR A 53 -13.84 35.64 -41.39
N PRO A 54 -14.23 35.18 -40.17
CA PRO A 54 -13.75 33.92 -39.62
C PRO A 54 -14.45 32.75 -40.32
N GLN A 55 -13.68 31.98 -41.09
CA GLN A 55 -14.18 30.84 -41.87
C GLN A 55 -13.81 29.48 -41.25
N CYS A 56 -13.20 29.50 -40.07
CA CYS A 56 -12.75 28.31 -39.35
C CYS A 56 -13.60 28.06 -38.09
N SER A 57 -13.40 26.90 -37.46
CA SER A 57 -13.82 26.73 -36.07
C SER A 57 -12.98 27.63 -35.18
N VAL A 58 -13.59 28.21 -34.14
CA VAL A 58 -12.81 28.80 -33.05
C VAL A 58 -12.12 27.69 -32.26
N LEU A 59 -10.93 27.95 -31.74
CA LEU A 59 -10.32 27.11 -30.71
C LEU A 59 -10.73 27.70 -29.35
N LEU A 60 -11.32 26.90 -28.46
CA LEU A 60 -11.79 27.34 -27.14
C LEU A 60 -10.85 26.82 -26.04
N SER A 61 -10.41 27.70 -25.14
CA SER A 61 -9.68 27.34 -23.92
C SER A 61 -10.49 27.67 -22.66
N THR A 62 -10.57 26.69 -21.76
CA THR A 62 -11.19 26.77 -20.43
C THR A 62 -10.17 26.88 -19.30
N ALA A 63 -8.87 26.96 -19.61
CA ALA A 63 -7.78 26.82 -18.65
C ALA A 63 -7.83 27.82 -17.48
N TYR A 64 -8.52 28.95 -17.64
CA TYR A 64 -8.62 30.00 -16.61
C TYR A 64 -10.06 30.21 -16.13
N GLU A 65 -10.99 29.35 -16.53
CA GLU A 65 -12.41 29.56 -16.23
C GLU A 65 -12.68 29.41 -14.74
N GLU A 66 -12.15 28.37 -14.09
CA GLU A 66 -12.36 28.15 -12.65
C GLU A 66 -11.80 29.29 -11.80
N GLU A 67 -10.65 29.84 -12.18
CA GLU A 67 -9.97 30.88 -11.43
C GLU A 67 -10.53 32.28 -11.70
N THR A 68 -10.94 32.56 -12.94
CA THR A 68 -11.24 33.94 -13.38
C THR A 68 -12.65 34.11 -13.96
N GLY A 69 -13.36 33.02 -14.24
CA GLY A 69 -14.63 32.98 -14.95
C GLY A 69 -14.54 33.29 -16.45
N TYR A 70 -13.33 33.46 -16.99
CA TYR A 70 -13.12 33.75 -18.41
C TYR A 70 -12.72 32.50 -19.20
N ILE A 71 -13.29 32.41 -20.41
CA ILE A 71 -12.84 31.51 -21.48
C ILE A 71 -12.19 32.34 -22.59
N TYR A 72 -11.43 31.66 -23.44
CA TYR A 72 -10.70 32.30 -24.54
C TYR A 72 -11.01 31.59 -25.85
N LEU A 73 -11.45 32.34 -26.86
CA LEU A 73 -11.72 31.84 -28.20
C LEU A 73 -10.65 32.37 -29.15
N TYR A 74 -9.97 31.50 -29.89
CA TYR A 74 -8.98 31.89 -30.88
C TYR A 74 -9.53 31.65 -32.28
N THR A 75 -9.40 32.65 -33.15
CA THR A 75 -9.83 32.54 -34.53
C THR A 75 -8.79 33.12 -35.46
N THR A 76 -8.64 32.50 -36.63
CA THR A 76 -8.02 33.16 -37.77
C THR A 76 -9.05 34.04 -38.47
N TYR A 77 -8.58 34.97 -39.30
CA TYR A 77 -9.44 35.88 -40.05
C TYR A 77 -9.10 35.90 -41.54
N ASN A 78 -10.13 35.87 -42.39
CA ASN A 78 -9.98 35.87 -43.85
C ASN A 78 -9.76 37.28 -44.44
N ALA A 79 -8.70 37.95 -44.00
CA ALA A 79 -8.27 39.25 -44.49
C ALA A 79 -6.74 39.32 -44.41
N LYS A 80 -6.10 40.17 -45.23
CA LYS A 80 -4.66 40.44 -45.12
C LYS A 80 -4.36 41.32 -43.90
N PRO A 81 -3.25 41.10 -43.18
CA PRO A 81 -2.15 40.16 -43.48
C PRO A 81 -2.43 38.67 -43.17
N GLY A 82 -3.59 38.36 -42.60
CA GLY A 82 -3.85 37.08 -41.93
C GLY A 82 -3.26 37.10 -40.53
N GLY A 83 -3.70 36.19 -39.66
CA GLY A 83 -3.28 36.22 -38.27
C GLY A 83 -4.26 35.54 -37.34
N ILE A 84 -4.07 35.77 -36.05
CA ILE A 84 -4.89 35.23 -34.96
C ILE A 84 -5.43 36.40 -34.13
N GLN A 85 -6.75 36.39 -33.91
CA GLN A 85 -7.40 37.17 -32.87
C GLN A 85 -7.91 36.25 -31.77
N MET A 86 -7.81 36.70 -30.53
CA MET A 86 -8.34 36.05 -29.35
C MET A 86 -9.50 36.85 -28.80
N ILE A 87 -10.55 36.18 -28.38
CA ILE A 87 -11.70 36.77 -27.71
C ILE A 87 -11.69 36.25 -26.28
N LYS A 88 -11.39 37.13 -25.33
CA LYS A 88 -11.54 36.85 -23.90
C LYS A 88 -12.97 37.18 -23.52
N THR A 89 -13.74 36.22 -23.02
CA THR A 89 -15.15 36.42 -22.66
C THR A 89 -15.51 35.68 -21.39
N LYS A 90 -16.43 36.21 -20.59
CA LYS A 90 -17.03 35.43 -19.49
C LYS A 90 -17.73 34.20 -20.05
N ALA A 91 -17.63 33.07 -19.36
CA ALA A 91 -18.24 31.80 -19.80
C ALA A 91 -19.77 31.89 -19.91
N ASP A 92 -20.39 32.70 -19.03
CA ASP A 92 -21.82 32.96 -18.96
C ASP A 92 -22.26 34.27 -19.64
N ALA A 93 -21.35 34.95 -20.35
CA ALA A 93 -21.59 36.25 -20.97
C ALA A 93 -22.90 36.29 -21.78
N THR A 94 -23.61 37.41 -21.65
CA THR A 94 -24.85 37.70 -22.40
C THR A 94 -24.76 39.00 -23.20
N SER A 95 -23.72 39.81 -22.95
CA SER A 95 -23.45 41.07 -23.66
C SER A 95 -22.04 41.09 -24.25
N ALA A 96 -21.86 41.87 -25.32
CA ALA A 96 -20.53 42.12 -25.91
C ALA A 96 -19.59 42.89 -24.98
N ASP A 97 -20.11 43.64 -24.00
CA ASP A 97 -19.31 44.37 -23.00
C ASP A 97 -18.53 43.43 -22.06
N GLU A 98 -18.91 42.15 -22.01
CA GLU A 98 -18.27 41.09 -21.23
C GLU A 98 -17.20 40.33 -22.04
N ALA A 99 -16.92 40.80 -23.26
CA ALA A 99 -15.96 40.23 -24.19
C ALA A 99 -14.96 41.29 -24.68
N GLU A 100 -13.70 40.87 -24.82
CA GLU A 100 -12.61 41.70 -25.32
C GLU A 100 -11.93 40.97 -26.49
N VAL A 101 -11.78 41.66 -27.63
CA VAL A 101 -11.08 41.15 -28.81
C VAL A 101 -9.64 41.67 -28.80
N ILE A 102 -8.69 40.76 -28.83
CA ILE A 102 -7.26 41.03 -28.70
C ILE A 102 -6.52 40.47 -29.92
N ASP A 103 -5.66 41.29 -30.51
CA ASP A 103 -4.75 40.86 -31.57
C ASP A 103 -3.55 40.12 -30.96
N ILE A 104 -3.40 38.85 -31.29
CA ILE A 104 -2.31 38.01 -30.77
C ILE A 104 -1.14 37.95 -31.74
N PHE A 105 -1.43 37.87 -33.04
CA PHE A 105 -0.42 37.75 -34.09
C PHE A 105 -0.98 38.19 -35.43
N ASP A 106 -0.16 38.87 -36.22
CA ASP A 106 -0.36 39.08 -37.65
C ASP A 106 0.78 38.46 -38.47
N ALA A 107 0.47 37.98 -39.67
CA ALA A 107 1.44 37.35 -40.55
C ALA A 107 2.18 38.40 -41.41
N GLU A 108 2.64 39.50 -40.79
CA GLU A 108 3.47 40.51 -41.48
C GLU A 108 4.72 39.84 -42.09
N GLY A 109 5.05 40.19 -43.34
CA GLY A 109 6.10 39.54 -44.13
C GLY A 109 5.67 38.23 -44.83
N PHE A 110 4.50 37.69 -44.49
CA PHE A 110 3.88 36.53 -45.14
C PHE A 110 2.38 36.78 -45.38
N GLU A 111 2.02 37.96 -45.89
CA GLU A 111 0.65 38.46 -45.87
C GLU A 111 -0.28 37.71 -46.83
N GLN A 112 -1.18 36.90 -46.26
CA GLN A 112 -2.25 36.25 -47.01
C GLN A 112 -3.51 36.01 -46.17
N HIS A 113 -4.60 35.83 -46.89
CA HIS A 113 -5.89 35.35 -46.39
C HIS A 113 -5.75 34.05 -45.61
N CYS A 114 -6.53 33.89 -44.53
CA CYS A 114 -6.47 32.74 -43.66
C CYS A 114 -7.87 32.19 -43.36
N ILE A 115 -8.04 30.89 -43.60
CA ILE A 115 -9.30 30.16 -43.37
C ILE A 115 -9.09 28.89 -42.54
N ALA A 116 -7.87 28.67 -42.03
CA ALA A 116 -7.52 27.45 -41.32
C ALA A 116 -7.92 27.53 -39.85
N SER A 117 -8.47 26.43 -39.32
CA SER A 117 -8.64 26.25 -37.88
C SER A 117 -7.27 26.19 -37.19
N ILE A 118 -7.25 26.70 -35.97
CA ILE A 118 -6.05 26.71 -35.12
C ILE A 118 -5.98 25.39 -34.37
N ILE A 119 -4.78 24.82 -34.27
CA ILE A 119 -4.46 23.66 -33.42
C ILE A 119 -3.48 24.13 -32.35
N CYS A 120 -3.57 23.59 -31.14
CA CYS A 120 -2.68 23.93 -30.03
C CYS A 120 -1.93 22.69 -29.54
N ASP A 121 -0.64 22.83 -29.21
CA ASP A 121 0.11 21.78 -28.50
C ASP A 121 -0.06 21.89 -26.97
N GLU A 122 0.54 20.95 -26.24
CA GLU A 122 0.57 20.92 -24.77
C GLU A 122 1.26 22.14 -24.13
N ASN A 123 1.95 22.95 -24.94
CA ASN A 123 2.74 24.11 -24.49
C ASN A 123 2.00 25.43 -24.70
N GLY A 124 0.79 25.39 -25.25
CA GLY A 124 0.05 26.60 -25.65
C GLY A 124 0.51 27.18 -26.99
N THR A 125 1.33 26.48 -27.77
CA THR A 125 1.76 26.95 -29.09
C THR A 125 0.63 26.74 -30.09
N LEU A 126 0.21 27.83 -30.73
CA LEU A 126 -0.85 27.84 -31.73
C LEU A 126 -0.27 27.62 -33.12
N TYR A 127 -0.84 26.67 -33.85
CA TYR A 127 -0.45 26.31 -35.21
C TYR A 127 -1.58 26.61 -36.19
N TYR A 128 -1.25 27.28 -37.28
CA TYR A 128 -2.19 27.53 -38.37
C TYR A 128 -1.46 27.74 -39.70
N LYS A 129 -2.20 27.73 -40.81
CA LYS A 129 -1.68 28.08 -42.14
C LYS A 129 -2.48 29.22 -42.75
N ASN A 130 -1.86 30.01 -43.62
CA ASN A 130 -2.56 30.96 -44.48
C ASN A 130 -2.31 30.61 -45.96
N ASP A 131 -2.89 31.38 -46.88
CA ASP A 131 -2.82 31.09 -48.32
C ASP A 131 -1.42 31.30 -48.94
N THR A 132 -0.41 31.71 -48.16
CA THR A 132 1.00 31.65 -48.63
C THR A 132 1.49 30.21 -48.78
N GLY A 133 0.82 29.25 -48.13
CA GLY A 133 1.28 27.87 -48.01
C GLY A 133 2.20 27.61 -46.82
N ASN A 134 2.57 28.64 -46.05
CA ASN A 134 3.36 28.49 -44.82
C ASN A 134 2.50 28.00 -43.64
N VAL A 135 3.14 27.25 -42.74
CA VAL A 135 2.61 26.89 -41.42
C VAL A 135 3.29 27.76 -40.37
N PHE A 136 2.49 28.46 -39.57
CA PHE A 136 2.94 29.33 -38.50
C PHE A 136 2.85 28.59 -37.17
N ALA A 137 3.81 28.86 -36.29
CA ALA A 137 3.79 28.46 -34.89
C ALA A 137 3.88 29.74 -34.04
N VAL A 138 2.80 30.06 -33.34
CA VAL A 138 2.65 31.27 -32.53
C VAL A 138 2.59 30.85 -31.07
N GLY A 139 3.65 31.13 -30.32
CA GLY A 139 3.75 30.78 -28.90
C GLY A 139 5.00 31.38 -28.27
N THR A 140 5.20 31.10 -26.99
CA THR A 140 6.41 31.53 -26.29
C THR A 140 7.66 30.90 -26.94
N PRO A 141 8.69 31.69 -27.29
CA PRO A 141 9.94 31.14 -27.83
C PRO A 141 10.50 30.05 -26.91
N LYS A 142 10.97 28.93 -27.47
CA LYS A 142 11.43 27.78 -26.69
C LYS A 142 12.48 28.16 -25.63
N THR A 143 13.41 29.05 -25.97
CA THR A 143 14.41 29.59 -25.04
C THR A 143 13.76 30.35 -23.88
N GLN A 144 12.82 31.24 -24.17
CA GLN A 144 12.12 32.02 -23.14
C GLN A 144 11.32 31.10 -22.21
N ARG A 145 10.67 30.08 -22.76
CA ARG A 145 9.97 29.08 -21.94
C ARG A 145 10.88 28.38 -20.94
N VAL A 146 12.10 28.02 -21.35
CA VAL A 146 13.08 27.42 -20.43
C VAL A 146 13.50 28.42 -19.35
N ILE A 147 13.70 29.68 -19.71
CA ILE A 147 13.97 30.75 -18.73
C ILE A 147 12.84 30.83 -17.70
N ASP A 148 11.59 30.87 -18.16
CA ASP A 148 10.41 30.97 -17.29
C ASP A 148 10.29 29.76 -16.35
N LEU A 149 10.54 28.54 -16.85
CA LEU A 149 10.55 27.32 -16.03
C LEU A 149 11.64 27.34 -14.95
N ILE A 150 12.84 27.84 -15.27
CA ILE A 150 13.92 28.00 -14.31
C ILE A 150 13.58 29.09 -13.28
N ASP A 151 12.88 30.15 -13.68
CA ASP A 151 12.44 31.20 -12.76
C ASP A 151 11.40 30.70 -11.76
N GLN A 152 10.58 29.71 -12.12
CA GLN A 152 9.64 29.03 -11.22
C GLN A 152 10.31 28.19 -10.12
N ILE A 153 11.60 27.85 -10.24
CA ILE A 153 12.33 27.15 -9.18
C ILE A 153 12.46 28.08 -7.97
N LYS A 154 11.77 27.71 -6.87
CA LYS A 154 11.71 28.51 -5.64
C LYS A 154 12.90 28.24 -4.74
N GLU A 155 13.35 29.28 -4.06
CA GLU A 155 14.31 29.19 -2.95
C GLU A 155 13.57 29.26 -1.60
N PRO A 156 13.99 28.50 -0.57
CA PRO A 156 15.09 27.55 -0.58
C PRO A 156 14.78 26.28 -1.38
N ILE A 157 15.80 25.67 -2.00
CA ILE A 157 15.66 24.35 -2.64
C ILE A 157 15.28 23.30 -1.60
N ILE A 158 14.16 22.60 -1.85
CA ILE A 158 13.65 21.49 -1.05
C ILE A 158 13.45 20.25 -1.93
N ILE A 159 13.34 19.07 -1.30
CA ILE A 159 13.24 17.79 -2.02
C ILE A 159 11.99 17.69 -2.91
N ASP A 160 10.90 18.36 -2.53
CA ASP A 160 9.62 18.35 -3.28
C ASP A 160 9.68 19.15 -4.59
N LEU A 161 10.80 19.83 -4.90
CA LEU A 161 11.00 20.56 -6.15
C LEU A 161 11.62 19.68 -7.26
N ASP A 162 11.80 18.38 -7.02
CA ASP A 162 12.37 17.43 -7.99
C ASP A 162 11.72 17.54 -9.37
N THR A 163 10.39 17.52 -9.41
CA THR A 163 9.60 17.56 -10.64
C THR A 163 9.73 18.92 -11.35
N THR A 164 9.77 20.03 -10.61
CA THR A 164 9.95 21.36 -11.18
C THR A 164 11.33 21.50 -11.83
N ILE A 165 12.37 21.04 -11.13
CA ILE A 165 13.76 21.07 -11.61
C ILE A 165 13.92 20.15 -12.83
N ASP A 166 13.36 18.94 -12.77
CA ASP A 166 13.39 17.97 -13.87
C ASP A 166 12.67 18.47 -15.13
N THR A 167 11.51 19.13 -14.97
CA THR A 167 10.80 19.74 -16.10
C THR A 167 11.65 20.83 -16.76
N ALA A 168 12.28 21.71 -15.96
CA ALA A 168 13.17 22.74 -16.49
C ALA A 168 14.39 22.14 -17.20
N ARG A 169 15.00 21.09 -16.63
CA ARG A 169 16.12 20.35 -17.25
C ARG A 169 15.72 19.71 -18.56
N LYS A 170 14.62 18.95 -18.59
CA LYS A 170 14.14 18.29 -19.82
C LYS A 170 13.87 19.33 -20.91
N ALA A 171 13.22 20.44 -20.59
CA ALA A 171 12.98 21.52 -21.55
C ALA A 171 14.30 22.13 -22.08
N TYR A 172 15.28 22.38 -21.20
CA TYR A 172 16.60 22.86 -21.58
C TYR A 172 17.32 21.92 -22.57
N GLU A 173 17.25 20.60 -22.35
CA GLU A 173 17.92 19.62 -23.21
C GLU A 173 17.33 19.53 -24.63
N THR A 174 16.08 19.98 -24.83
CA THR A 174 15.46 20.03 -26.16
C THR A 174 15.88 21.24 -27.02
N LEU A 175 16.59 22.22 -26.43
CA LEU A 175 17.06 23.38 -27.16
C LEU A 175 18.26 23.04 -28.05
N SER A 176 18.37 23.71 -29.19
CA SER A 176 19.62 23.74 -29.96
C SER A 176 20.73 24.44 -29.16
N GLU A 177 21.99 24.18 -29.50
CA GLU A 177 23.14 24.78 -28.80
C GLU A 177 23.10 26.32 -28.81
N ASP A 178 22.74 26.94 -29.94
CA ASP A 178 22.55 28.40 -30.03
C ASP A 178 21.47 28.91 -29.07
N ASN A 179 20.39 28.15 -28.88
CA ASN A 179 19.32 28.51 -27.97
C ASN A 179 19.69 28.24 -26.51
N LYS A 180 20.44 27.18 -26.21
CA LYS A 180 20.98 26.91 -24.87
C LYS A 180 21.87 28.06 -24.39
N ALA A 181 22.66 28.66 -25.29
CA ALA A 181 23.50 29.82 -24.99
C ALA A 181 22.69 31.07 -24.59
N ASN A 182 21.43 31.16 -25.03
CA ASN A 182 20.52 32.27 -24.73
C ASN A 182 19.70 32.06 -23.45
N VAL A 183 19.83 30.93 -22.75
CA VAL A 183 19.18 30.69 -21.45
C VAL A 183 19.98 31.38 -20.34
N THR A 184 19.65 32.63 -20.06
CA THR A 184 20.43 33.53 -19.20
C THR A 184 20.50 33.11 -17.73
N ASN A 185 19.51 32.36 -17.24
CA ASN A 185 19.40 31.90 -15.85
C ASN A 185 19.82 30.43 -15.64
N TYR A 186 20.50 29.81 -16.61
CA TYR A 186 20.94 28.40 -16.53
C TYR A 186 21.74 28.05 -15.27
N SER A 187 22.50 29.00 -14.73
CA SER A 187 23.25 28.82 -13.47
C SER A 187 22.35 28.49 -12.27
N LYS A 188 21.12 29.02 -12.25
CA LYS A 188 20.11 28.74 -11.21
C LYS A 188 19.65 27.28 -11.26
N LEU A 189 19.39 26.75 -12.45
CA LEU A 189 19.03 25.34 -12.64
C LEU A 189 20.14 24.41 -12.14
N LYS A 190 21.39 24.67 -12.53
CA LYS A 190 22.54 23.87 -12.10
C LYS A 190 22.76 23.91 -10.58
N ALA A 191 22.56 25.07 -9.96
CA ALA A 191 22.65 25.23 -8.52
C ALA A 191 21.54 24.43 -7.81
N ALA A 192 20.30 24.49 -8.33
CA ALA A 192 19.16 23.76 -7.81
C ALA A 192 19.37 22.23 -7.86
N GLU A 193 19.83 21.70 -9.00
CA GLU A 193 20.15 20.27 -9.15
C GLU A 193 21.23 19.80 -8.17
N THR A 194 22.27 20.63 -7.99
CA THR A 194 23.35 20.34 -7.04
C THR A 194 22.83 20.34 -5.60
N ALA A 195 21.93 21.25 -5.25
CA ALA A 195 21.31 21.31 -3.93
C ALA A 195 20.38 20.11 -3.71
N LEU A 196 19.55 19.76 -4.69
CA LEU A 196 18.64 18.61 -4.63
C LEU A 196 19.42 17.30 -4.47
N SER A 197 20.50 17.11 -5.23
CA SER A 197 21.39 15.95 -5.09
C SER A 197 21.99 15.83 -3.67
N LYS A 198 22.36 16.95 -3.04
CA LYS A 198 22.84 16.95 -1.65
C LYS A 198 21.75 16.60 -0.65
N LEU A 199 20.50 17.00 -0.88
CA LEU A 199 19.37 16.60 -0.04
C LEU A 199 19.11 15.09 -0.18
N GLN A 200 19.15 14.57 -1.42
CA GLN A 200 19.00 13.14 -1.69
C GLN A 200 20.09 12.31 -1.01
N LEU A 201 21.36 12.72 -1.11
CA LEU A 201 22.47 12.03 -0.43
C LEU A 201 22.31 11.96 1.09
N GLN A 202 21.62 12.92 1.71
CA GLN A 202 21.33 12.85 3.15
C GLN A 202 20.29 11.77 3.45
N ILE A 203 19.23 11.69 2.64
CA ILE A 203 18.21 10.63 2.73
C ILE A 203 18.88 9.27 2.54
N ASP A 204 19.66 9.10 1.46
CA ASP A 204 20.37 7.85 1.15
C ASP A 204 21.32 7.44 2.27
N GLY A 205 21.99 8.43 2.90
CA GLY A 205 22.85 8.20 4.05
C GLY A 205 22.10 7.59 5.24
N ALA A 206 20.89 8.06 5.53
CA ALA A 206 20.04 7.51 6.59
C ALA A 206 19.50 6.12 6.20
N VAL A 207 18.99 5.96 4.97
CA VAL A 207 18.51 4.67 4.44
C VAL A 207 19.61 3.60 4.53
N LYS A 208 20.82 3.94 4.09
CA LYS A 208 21.99 3.04 4.16
C LYS A 208 22.36 2.69 5.59
N ALA A 209 22.31 3.65 6.51
CA ALA A 209 22.60 3.39 7.92
C ALA A 209 21.58 2.44 8.55
N ILE A 210 20.30 2.56 8.21
CA ILE A 210 19.23 1.67 8.67
C ILE A 210 19.38 0.27 8.06
N ASN A 211 19.65 0.15 6.76
CA ASN A 211 19.88 -1.14 6.10
C ASN A 211 21.08 -1.88 6.69
N ALA A 212 22.10 -1.16 7.16
CA ALA A 212 23.29 -1.72 7.79
C ALA A 212 23.04 -2.31 9.20
N ILE A 213 21.84 -2.16 9.78
CA ILE A 213 21.50 -2.80 11.07
C ILE A 213 21.50 -4.33 10.94
N GLY A 214 20.98 -4.86 9.83
CA GLY A 214 20.82 -6.29 9.60
C GLY A 214 19.95 -6.99 10.65
N LYS A 215 20.16 -8.30 10.84
CA LYS A 215 19.45 -9.08 11.86
C LYS A 215 19.89 -8.68 13.27
N VAL A 216 18.93 -8.22 14.09
CA VAL A 216 19.20 -7.79 15.46
C VAL A 216 19.71 -8.94 16.33
N ASN A 217 20.77 -8.65 17.07
CA ASN A 217 21.36 -9.51 18.09
C ASN A 217 21.97 -8.64 19.20
N LYS A 218 22.59 -9.28 20.21
CA LYS A 218 23.20 -8.61 21.38
C LYS A 218 24.23 -7.53 21.03
N ASN A 219 24.86 -7.60 19.86
CA ASN A 219 25.87 -6.63 19.41
C ASN A 219 25.31 -5.53 18.49
N SER A 220 24.01 -5.52 18.18
CA SER A 220 23.42 -4.58 17.21
C SER A 220 23.27 -3.15 17.72
N LYS A 221 23.46 -2.91 19.02
CA LYS A 221 23.28 -1.59 19.66
C LYS A 221 24.01 -0.43 18.94
N PRO A 222 25.31 -0.53 18.61
CA PRO A 222 26.00 0.58 17.95
C PRO A 222 25.47 0.86 16.53
N ALA A 223 25.03 -0.16 15.80
CA ALA A 223 24.47 -0.01 14.47
C ALA A 223 23.10 0.70 14.51
N ILE A 224 22.26 0.32 15.47
CA ILE A 224 20.94 0.93 15.69
C ILE A 224 21.10 2.40 16.12
N GLU A 225 22.01 2.71 17.05
CA GLU A 225 22.29 4.08 17.47
C GLU A 225 22.82 4.94 16.31
N LYS A 226 23.71 4.38 15.47
CA LYS A 226 24.20 5.07 14.27
C LYS A 226 23.06 5.39 13.30
N ALA A 227 22.17 4.42 13.05
CA ALA A 227 21.00 4.60 12.18
C ALA A 227 20.02 5.66 12.73
N ARG A 228 19.72 5.61 14.03
CA ARG A 228 18.88 6.60 14.71
C ARG A 228 19.48 8.00 14.65
N ASN A 229 20.78 8.14 14.86
CA ASN A 229 21.46 9.43 14.76
C ASN A 229 21.47 9.97 13.32
N ALA A 230 21.64 9.10 12.31
CA ALA A 230 21.55 9.50 10.91
C ALA A 230 20.14 10.01 10.56
N TYR A 231 19.09 9.31 10.99
CA TYR A 231 17.69 9.71 10.79
C TYR A 231 17.35 11.02 11.51
N ASN A 232 17.77 11.18 12.76
CA ASN A 232 17.48 12.37 13.57
C ASN A 232 18.20 13.63 13.08
N LYS A 233 19.27 13.48 12.28
CA LYS A 233 20.00 14.61 11.68
C LYS A 233 19.22 15.25 10.52
N LEU A 234 18.31 14.51 9.90
CA LEU A 234 17.47 14.99 8.80
C LEU A 234 16.39 15.94 9.32
N ASP A 235 16.02 16.93 8.51
CA ASP A 235 14.82 17.73 8.76
C ASP A 235 13.54 16.92 8.52
N LYS A 236 12.39 17.46 8.93
CA LYS A 236 11.09 16.77 8.83
C LYS A 236 10.68 16.41 7.41
N SER A 237 11.02 17.23 6.41
CA SER A 237 10.71 16.95 5.01
C SER A 237 11.52 15.76 4.50
N LEU A 238 12.82 15.72 4.82
CA LEU A 238 13.70 14.62 4.42
C LEU A 238 13.41 13.34 5.20
N GLN A 239 13.04 13.42 6.48
CA GLN A 239 12.64 12.25 7.29
C GLN A 239 11.46 11.50 6.68
N LYS A 240 10.48 12.20 6.07
CA LYS A 240 9.35 11.58 5.37
C LYS A 240 9.77 10.79 4.13
N ARG A 241 10.94 11.08 3.55
CA ARG A 241 11.48 10.38 2.39
C ARG A 241 12.34 9.17 2.74
N VAL A 242 12.60 8.92 4.04
CA VAL A 242 13.31 7.70 4.48
C VAL A 242 12.34 6.53 4.52
N THR A 243 12.36 5.72 3.47
CA THR A 243 11.37 4.64 3.23
C THR A 243 11.48 3.47 4.20
N ASN A 244 12.66 3.19 4.75
CA ASN A 244 12.92 2.07 5.65
C ASN A 244 12.88 2.43 7.15
N TYR A 245 12.26 3.57 7.52
CA TYR A 245 12.19 4.01 8.91
C TYR A 245 11.57 2.95 9.84
N GLN A 246 10.59 2.19 9.35
CA GLN A 246 9.95 1.13 10.15
C GLN A 246 10.96 0.04 10.57
N THR A 247 11.96 -0.25 9.74
CA THR A 247 13.04 -1.19 10.08
C THR A 247 13.85 -0.73 11.28
N LEU A 248 14.11 0.58 11.40
CA LEU A 248 14.77 1.16 12.57
C LEU A 248 13.94 0.98 13.85
N LEU A 249 12.62 1.24 13.78
CA LEU A 249 11.72 1.07 14.93
C LEU A 249 11.64 -0.39 15.37
N SER A 250 11.48 -1.31 14.42
CA SER A 250 11.48 -2.75 14.70
C SER A 250 12.80 -3.18 15.32
N ALA A 251 13.93 -2.67 14.82
CA ALA A 251 15.24 -3.01 15.36
C ALA A 251 15.47 -2.51 16.78
N GLU A 252 15.01 -1.28 17.10
CA GLU A 252 15.05 -0.74 18.45
C GLU A 252 14.19 -1.55 19.42
N SER A 253 13.00 -1.96 18.99
CA SER A 253 12.13 -2.85 19.78
C SER A 253 12.78 -4.22 20.00
N ASP A 254 13.35 -4.82 18.96
CA ASP A 254 14.01 -6.12 19.07
C ASP A 254 15.23 -6.06 19.98
N LEU A 255 16.01 -4.99 19.92
CA LEU A 255 17.15 -4.79 20.82
C LEU A 255 16.68 -4.67 22.28
N ALA A 256 15.57 -3.96 22.53
CA ALA A 256 15.01 -3.86 23.88
C ALA A 256 14.61 -5.23 24.43
N ASP A 257 13.99 -6.07 23.60
CA ASP A 257 13.62 -7.43 23.97
C ASP A 257 14.85 -8.33 24.21
N GLU A 258 15.89 -8.23 23.37
CA GLU A 258 17.17 -8.95 23.55
C GLU A 258 17.84 -8.56 24.88
N VAL A 259 17.86 -7.26 25.20
CA VAL A 259 18.40 -6.74 26.47
C VAL A 259 17.57 -7.23 27.67
N ALA A 260 16.25 -7.35 27.54
CA ALA A 260 15.39 -7.89 28.59
C ALA A 260 15.67 -9.39 28.83
N ALA A 261 15.79 -10.17 27.76
CA ALA A 261 16.16 -11.59 27.84
C ALA A 261 17.56 -11.77 28.45
N GLU A 262 18.55 -10.99 28.04
CA GLU A 262 19.94 -11.06 28.55
C GLU A 262 20.01 -10.81 30.06
N LYS A 263 19.20 -9.89 30.60
CA LYS A 263 19.12 -9.67 32.06
C LYS A 263 18.68 -10.93 32.79
N VAL A 264 17.67 -11.64 32.26
CA VAL A 264 17.20 -12.90 32.84
C VAL A 264 18.24 -14.00 32.67
N GLU A 265 18.86 -14.10 31.50
CA GLU A 265 19.95 -15.06 31.26
C GLU A 265 21.11 -14.87 32.24
N THR A 266 21.47 -13.62 32.53
CA THR A 266 22.51 -13.26 33.52
C THR A 266 22.13 -13.72 34.92
N LEU A 267 20.87 -13.50 35.34
CA LEU A 267 20.37 -13.97 36.63
C LEU A 267 20.41 -15.50 36.73
N ILE A 268 20.04 -16.21 35.66
CA ILE A 268 20.07 -17.68 35.59
C ILE A 268 21.52 -18.18 35.62
N ALA A 269 22.44 -17.53 34.90
CA ALA A 269 23.85 -17.88 34.90
C ALA A 269 24.52 -17.67 36.27
N GLY A 270 24.04 -16.70 37.05
CA GLY A 270 24.50 -16.42 38.40
C GLY A 270 24.01 -17.40 39.49
N ILE A 271 23.24 -18.44 39.13
CA ILE A 271 22.84 -19.48 40.07
C ILE A 271 24.05 -20.41 40.34
N GLU A 272 24.68 -20.22 41.51
CA GLU A 272 25.84 -20.99 41.94
C GLU A 272 25.54 -22.49 42.09
N LYS A 273 26.50 -23.32 41.68
CA LYS A 273 26.51 -24.78 41.89
C LYS A 273 27.51 -25.15 43.01
N PRO A 274 27.26 -26.19 43.83
CA PRO A 274 26.06 -27.04 43.83
C PRO A 274 24.82 -26.29 44.31
N ILE A 275 23.63 -26.73 43.86
CA ILE A 275 22.37 -26.13 44.32
C ILE A 275 22.15 -26.52 45.78
N THR A 276 22.04 -25.52 46.65
CA THR A 276 21.79 -25.68 48.09
C THR A 276 20.65 -24.78 48.52
N LEU A 277 20.24 -24.85 49.79
CA LEU A 277 19.24 -23.95 50.36
C LEU A 277 19.59 -22.46 50.24
N LYS A 278 20.88 -22.12 50.19
CA LYS A 278 21.34 -20.73 49.97
C LYS A 278 21.03 -20.24 48.56
N SER A 279 20.91 -21.13 47.58
CA SER A 279 20.58 -20.82 46.18
C SER A 279 19.12 -20.38 46.01
N LYS A 280 18.24 -20.61 47.00
CA LYS A 280 16.79 -20.31 46.95
C LYS A 280 16.48 -18.89 46.49
N LYS A 281 17.18 -17.89 47.05
CA LYS A 281 16.94 -16.49 46.72
C LYS A 281 17.28 -16.18 45.25
N SER A 282 18.41 -16.68 44.76
CA SER A 282 18.85 -16.47 43.37
C SER A 282 17.91 -17.15 42.37
N ILE A 283 17.44 -18.36 42.68
CA ILE A 283 16.49 -19.11 41.86
C ILE A 283 15.12 -18.38 41.80
N VAL A 284 14.58 -17.98 42.94
CA VAL A 284 13.31 -17.22 43.00
C VAL A 284 13.40 -15.90 42.25
N ASN A 285 14.53 -15.19 42.37
CA ASN A 285 14.75 -13.94 41.65
C ASN A 285 14.80 -14.16 40.13
N ALA A 286 15.52 -15.19 39.67
CA ALA A 286 15.60 -15.54 38.25
C ALA A 286 14.23 -15.96 37.69
N ARG A 287 13.45 -16.75 38.45
CA ARG A 287 12.07 -17.12 38.09
C ARG A 287 11.16 -15.91 37.98
N LYS A 288 11.15 -15.04 38.99
CA LYS A 288 10.34 -13.82 38.97
C LYS A 288 10.68 -12.92 37.77
N ALA A 289 11.98 -12.79 37.47
CA ALA A 289 12.44 -12.00 36.32
C ALA A 289 12.00 -12.64 34.99
N TYR A 290 12.13 -13.96 34.85
CA TYR A 290 11.63 -14.70 33.69
C TYR A 290 10.12 -14.58 33.52
N ASP A 291 9.34 -14.76 34.59
CA ASP A 291 7.88 -14.73 34.52
C ASP A 291 7.34 -13.34 34.14
N GLY A 292 8.07 -12.28 34.50
CA GLY A 292 7.79 -10.90 34.13
C GLY A 292 8.06 -10.55 32.67
N LEU A 293 8.74 -11.41 31.92
CA LEU A 293 8.95 -11.24 30.47
C LEU A 293 7.66 -11.53 29.68
N SER A 294 7.47 -10.84 28.57
CA SER A 294 6.48 -11.14 27.54
C SER A 294 6.77 -12.48 26.85
N LYS A 295 5.80 -13.00 26.08
CA LYS A 295 5.98 -14.26 25.33
C LYS A 295 7.18 -14.19 24.36
N LYS A 296 7.36 -13.05 23.70
CA LYS A 296 8.43 -12.81 22.73
C LYS A 296 9.81 -12.75 23.40
N GLU A 297 9.91 -12.05 24.53
CA GLU A 297 11.15 -11.97 25.32
C GLU A 297 11.51 -13.34 25.94
N LYS A 298 10.53 -14.11 26.43
CA LYS A 298 10.74 -15.46 26.99
C LYS A 298 11.36 -16.42 25.96
N ALA A 299 10.92 -16.36 24.71
CA ALA A 299 11.45 -17.18 23.63
C ALA A 299 12.95 -16.89 23.33
N ARG A 300 13.45 -15.72 23.71
CA ARG A 300 14.85 -15.32 23.55
C ARG A 300 15.76 -15.77 24.71
N VAL A 301 15.20 -16.24 25.83
CA VAL A 301 15.99 -16.71 26.98
C VAL A 301 16.50 -18.13 26.69
N SER A 302 17.75 -18.23 26.22
CA SER A 302 18.36 -19.48 25.76
C SER A 302 18.69 -20.47 26.89
N ASN A 303 18.92 -19.97 28.12
CA ASN A 303 19.36 -20.77 29.25
C ASN A 303 18.24 -21.14 30.24
N TYR A 304 16.98 -21.02 29.83
CA TYR A 304 15.82 -21.32 30.66
C TYR A 304 15.84 -22.73 31.27
N SER A 305 16.38 -23.73 30.56
CA SER A 305 16.55 -25.10 31.06
C SER A 305 17.44 -25.19 32.30
N LYS A 306 18.39 -24.25 32.49
CA LYS A 306 19.21 -24.18 33.71
C LYS A 306 18.39 -23.71 34.91
N LEU A 307 17.43 -22.81 34.72
CA LEU A 307 16.54 -22.34 35.77
C LEU A 307 15.64 -23.49 36.26
N THR A 308 15.01 -24.23 35.35
CA THR A 308 14.15 -25.37 35.71
C THR A 308 14.96 -26.52 36.35
N ALA A 309 16.20 -26.75 35.90
CA ALA A 309 17.11 -27.69 36.56
C ALA A 309 17.47 -27.24 37.99
N ALA A 310 17.75 -25.94 38.19
CA ALA A 310 18.07 -25.38 39.49
C ALA A 310 16.88 -25.46 40.46
N GLU A 311 15.66 -25.20 39.99
CA GLU A 311 14.43 -25.33 40.79
C GLU A 311 14.19 -26.77 41.23
N ARG A 312 14.35 -27.74 40.32
CA ARG A 312 14.23 -29.17 40.66
C ARG A 312 15.26 -29.59 41.71
N ALA A 313 16.50 -29.13 41.56
CA ALA A 313 17.56 -29.44 42.51
C ALA A 313 17.37 -28.76 43.88
N LEU A 314 16.77 -27.57 43.92
CA LEU A 314 16.44 -26.88 45.17
C LEU A 314 15.34 -27.63 45.95
N VAL A 315 14.30 -28.09 45.26
CA VAL A 315 13.25 -28.92 45.89
C VAL A 315 13.85 -30.20 46.47
N GLU A 316 14.81 -30.82 45.77
CA GLU A 316 15.52 -31.99 46.32
C GLU A 316 16.39 -31.63 47.53
N ALA A 317 17.08 -30.48 47.50
CA ALA A 317 17.88 -30.01 48.64
C ALA A 317 17.02 -29.69 49.88
N GLU A 318 15.82 -29.13 49.69
CA GLU A 318 14.82 -28.91 50.74
C GLU A 318 14.29 -30.23 51.30
N ARG A 319 14.02 -31.21 50.43
CA ARG A 319 13.58 -32.55 50.81
C ARG A 319 14.63 -33.33 51.60
N VAL A 320 15.90 -33.27 51.18
CA VAL A 320 17.00 -33.92 51.90
C VAL A 320 17.18 -33.32 53.29
N LEU A 321 16.95 -32.01 53.47
CA LEU A 321 16.94 -31.38 54.79
C LEU A 321 15.82 -31.94 55.67
N GLU A 322 14.59 -32.03 55.14
CA GLU A 322 13.43 -32.60 55.84
C GLU A 322 13.62 -34.09 56.19
N GLU A 323 14.30 -34.87 55.35
CA GLU A 323 14.65 -36.27 55.62
C GLU A 323 15.77 -36.41 56.66
N THR A 324 16.74 -35.49 56.70
CA THR A 324 17.76 -35.46 57.77
C THR A 324 17.20 -35.03 59.12
N ASP A 325 16.15 -34.21 59.15
CA ASP A 325 15.42 -33.84 60.38
C ASP A 325 14.42 -34.93 60.85
N SER A 326 13.92 -35.79 59.94
CA SER A 326 12.89 -36.79 60.25
C SER A 326 13.39 -38.23 60.39
N ASN A 327 14.65 -38.56 60.04
CA ASN A 327 15.17 -39.92 60.19
C ASN A 327 15.67 -40.23 61.62
N SER A 328 14.71 -40.28 62.55
CA SER A 328 14.70 -41.29 63.59
C SER A 328 13.88 -42.50 63.10
N LYS A 329 14.60 -43.48 62.53
CA LYS A 329 14.22 -44.86 62.12
C LYS A 329 13.61 -45.12 60.73
N PRO A 330 13.94 -46.30 60.11
CA PRO A 330 13.86 -46.52 58.67
C PRO A 330 12.66 -47.38 58.21
N GLY A 331 12.23 -47.16 56.96
CA GLY A 331 11.31 -48.02 56.23
C GLY A 331 11.37 -47.76 54.71
N THR A 332 11.59 -48.81 53.94
CA THR A 332 11.86 -48.94 52.50
C THR A 332 10.73 -48.52 51.53
N GLY A 333 11.11 -47.90 50.40
CA GLY A 333 10.57 -48.22 49.05
C GLY A 333 9.74 -47.17 48.30
N GLY A 334 10.33 -46.56 47.26
CA GLY A 334 9.62 -46.03 46.07
C GLY A 334 9.39 -44.51 46.00
N LYS A 335 10.14 -43.81 45.13
CA LYS A 335 9.92 -42.38 44.82
C LYS A 335 8.59 -42.19 44.09
N THR A 336 7.60 -41.64 44.77
CA THR A 336 6.28 -41.26 44.25
C THR A 336 6.12 -39.75 44.47
N LYS A 337 5.75 -38.96 43.44
CA LYS A 337 5.40 -37.53 43.60
C LYS A 337 3.91 -37.33 43.34
N SER A 338 3.19 -36.80 44.33
CA SER A 338 1.75 -36.49 44.26
C SER A 338 1.51 -35.01 43.99
N LEU A 339 0.63 -34.69 43.03
CA LEU A 339 0.24 -33.32 42.66
C LEU A 339 -1.25 -33.01 42.94
N GLY A 340 -1.88 -33.75 43.87
CA GLY A 340 -3.22 -33.47 44.43
C GLY A 340 -4.42 -34.11 43.71
N ASN A 341 -5.42 -34.53 44.51
CA ASN A 341 -6.60 -35.39 44.22
C ASN A 341 -6.35 -36.44 43.13
N ALA A 342 -5.46 -37.37 43.50
CA ALA A 342 -4.94 -38.49 42.75
C ALA A 342 -5.96 -39.61 42.54
N ASN A 343 -5.84 -40.31 41.40
CA ASN A 343 -6.25 -41.71 41.24
C ASN A 343 -5.38 -42.48 40.20
N VAL A 344 -4.52 -41.83 39.39
CA VAL A 344 -3.82 -42.49 38.26
C VAL A 344 -2.32 -42.12 38.19
N LYS A 345 -1.47 -43.15 38.16
CA LYS A 345 0.00 -43.03 38.02
C LYS A 345 0.40 -43.15 36.54
N VAL A 346 1.19 -42.21 36.04
CA VAL A 346 1.75 -42.24 34.68
C VAL A 346 3.27 -42.09 34.71
N ILE A 347 3.97 -42.61 33.70
CA ILE A 347 5.42 -42.52 33.58
C ILE A 347 5.75 -41.71 32.32
N VAL A 348 6.60 -40.69 32.48
CA VAL A 348 7.17 -39.91 31.38
C VAL A 348 8.67 -39.84 31.62
N ASP A 349 9.46 -40.28 30.64
CA ASP A 349 10.93 -40.34 30.70
C ASP A 349 11.48 -41.01 31.97
N GLY A 350 10.84 -42.10 32.40
CA GLY A 350 11.22 -42.85 33.60
C GLY A 350 10.85 -42.16 34.92
N VAL A 351 10.16 -41.02 34.90
CA VAL A 351 9.65 -40.33 36.08
C VAL A 351 8.16 -40.62 36.26
N GLN A 352 7.78 -41.05 37.46
CA GLN A 352 6.38 -41.32 37.79
C GLN A 352 5.68 -40.06 38.31
N TYR A 353 4.54 -39.73 37.71
CA TYR A 353 3.66 -38.63 38.08
C TYR A 353 2.30 -39.18 38.54
N ASP A 354 1.71 -38.52 39.53
CA ASP A 354 0.37 -38.84 40.03
C ASP A 354 -0.57 -37.67 39.71
N VAL A 355 -1.56 -37.94 38.87
CA VAL A 355 -2.43 -36.94 38.23
C VAL A 355 -3.88 -37.41 38.20
N SER A 356 -4.80 -36.55 37.78
CA SER A 356 -6.19 -36.94 37.52
C SER A 356 -6.27 -37.84 36.28
N GLU A 357 -7.31 -38.67 36.21
CA GLU A 357 -7.56 -39.59 35.08
C GLU A 357 -7.56 -38.86 33.72
N ARG A 358 -8.25 -37.72 33.62
CA ARG A 358 -8.27 -36.88 32.40
C ARG A 358 -6.88 -36.38 31.98
N VAL A 359 -5.99 -36.09 32.93
CA VAL A 359 -4.61 -35.65 32.63
C VAL A 359 -3.75 -36.85 32.24
N ALA A 360 -3.93 -37.99 32.91
CA ALA A 360 -3.26 -39.24 32.57
C ALA A 360 -3.58 -39.68 31.14
N ASP A 361 -4.84 -39.60 30.71
CA ASP A 361 -5.28 -39.95 29.36
C ASP A 361 -4.58 -39.11 28.29
N VAL A 362 -4.43 -37.81 28.54
CA VAL A 362 -3.71 -36.90 27.63
C VAL A 362 -2.22 -37.25 27.59
N ILE A 363 -1.59 -37.45 28.74
CA ILE A 363 -0.16 -37.82 28.83
C ILE A 363 0.11 -39.13 28.09
N ASN A 364 -0.67 -40.18 28.36
CA ASN A 364 -0.51 -41.48 27.73
C ASN A 364 -0.78 -41.40 26.23
N GLY A 365 -1.84 -40.69 25.82
CA GLY A 365 -2.14 -40.50 24.41
C GLY A 365 -1.03 -39.78 23.63
N ILE A 366 -0.34 -38.83 24.27
CA ILE A 366 0.84 -38.18 23.70
C ILE A 366 2.02 -39.17 23.65
N ASN A 367 2.26 -39.98 24.68
CA ASN A 367 3.35 -40.97 24.70
C ASN A 367 3.23 -42.02 23.59
N GLU A 368 2.00 -42.46 23.29
CA GLU A 368 1.72 -43.47 22.27
C GLU A 368 1.80 -42.95 20.83
N MET A 369 1.76 -41.63 20.64
CA MET A 369 1.82 -41.01 19.31
C MET A 369 3.24 -41.11 18.72
N PRO A 370 3.39 -41.35 17.41
CA PRO A 370 4.69 -41.25 16.75
C PRO A 370 5.37 -39.89 16.99
N LYS A 371 6.68 -39.92 17.21
CA LYS A 371 7.48 -38.72 17.54
C LYS A 371 8.25 -38.17 16.35
N ASP A 372 8.08 -38.78 15.19
CA ASP A 372 8.70 -38.44 13.92
C ASP A 372 7.64 -37.96 12.90
N ASP A 373 7.99 -37.98 11.61
CA ASP A 373 7.14 -37.55 10.49
C ASP A 373 6.01 -38.54 10.16
N SER A 374 5.94 -39.70 10.84
CA SER A 374 4.83 -40.66 10.66
C SER A 374 3.56 -40.31 11.45
N ALA A 375 3.62 -39.29 12.31
CA ALA A 375 2.44 -38.79 13.01
C ALA A 375 1.42 -38.20 12.02
N THR A 376 0.20 -38.73 12.03
CA THR A 376 -0.87 -38.27 11.14
C THR A 376 -1.61 -37.06 11.68
N GLU A 377 -2.18 -36.25 10.77
CA GLU A 377 -3.05 -35.11 11.10
C GLU A 377 -4.16 -35.52 12.09
N GLU A 378 -4.85 -36.62 11.81
CA GLU A 378 -5.91 -37.16 12.67
C GLU A 378 -5.43 -37.45 14.10
N THR A 379 -4.25 -38.07 14.24
CA THR A 379 -3.69 -38.42 15.55
C THR A 379 -3.37 -37.15 16.34
N VAL A 380 -2.71 -36.17 15.71
CA VAL A 380 -2.31 -34.91 16.35
C VAL A 380 -3.54 -34.10 16.76
N VAL A 381 -4.53 -33.93 15.87
CA VAL A 381 -5.78 -33.22 16.15
C VAL A 381 -6.53 -33.87 17.32
N LYS A 382 -6.61 -35.21 17.36
CA LYS A 382 -7.25 -35.94 18.46
C LYS A 382 -6.56 -35.66 19.79
N ARG A 383 -5.22 -35.65 19.83
CA ARG A 383 -4.46 -35.37 21.07
C ARG A 383 -4.59 -33.91 21.48
N PHE A 384 -4.54 -32.98 20.53
CA PHE A 384 -4.76 -31.56 20.80
C PHE A 384 -6.14 -31.30 21.38
N LYS A 385 -7.22 -31.83 20.80
CA LYS A 385 -8.59 -31.66 21.34
C LYS A 385 -8.71 -32.19 22.76
N ALA A 386 -8.10 -33.33 23.06
CA ALA A 386 -8.09 -33.90 24.41
C ALA A 386 -7.34 -33.00 25.41
N TYR A 387 -6.18 -32.47 25.02
CA TYR A 387 -5.45 -31.49 25.82
C TYR A 387 -6.24 -30.19 25.99
N ASP A 388 -6.86 -29.69 24.91
CA ASP A 388 -7.52 -28.39 24.91
C ASP A 388 -8.76 -28.36 25.82
N ALA A 389 -9.45 -29.49 25.93
CA ALA A 389 -10.59 -29.69 26.82
C ALA A 389 -10.23 -29.72 28.33
N LEU A 390 -8.95 -29.73 28.69
CA LEU A 390 -8.49 -29.64 30.08
C LEU A 390 -8.60 -28.22 30.61
N THR A 391 -8.81 -28.09 31.93
CA THR A 391 -8.71 -26.78 32.59
C THR A 391 -7.27 -26.28 32.59
N LYS A 392 -7.06 -24.98 32.78
CA LYS A 392 -5.71 -24.38 32.87
C LYS A 392 -4.81 -25.06 33.91
N ALA A 393 -5.38 -25.45 35.06
CA ALA A 393 -4.64 -26.13 36.12
C ALA A 393 -4.26 -27.58 35.74
N GLU A 394 -5.10 -28.26 34.96
CA GLU A 394 -4.83 -29.60 34.43
C GLU A 394 -3.83 -29.57 33.29
N LYS A 395 -3.94 -28.60 32.36
CA LYS A 395 -2.97 -28.38 31.27
C LYS A 395 -1.55 -28.21 31.81
N ALA A 396 -1.38 -27.50 32.93
CA ALA A 396 -0.09 -27.32 33.60
C ALA A 396 0.51 -28.62 34.18
N LYS A 397 -0.29 -29.68 34.32
CA LYS A 397 0.14 -31.00 34.79
C LYS A 397 0.44 -31.99 33.64
N VAL A 398 0.19 -31.62 32.38
CA VAL A 398 0.56 -32.42 31.21
C VAL A 398 2.04 -32.22 30.92
N VAL A 399 2.87 -33.11 31.48
CA VAL A 399 4.33 -32.91 31.53
C VAL A 399 5.06 -33.16 30.20
N ASN A 400 4.44 -33.88 29.26
CA ASN A 400 5.00 -34.20 27.93
C ASN A 400 4.36 -33.39 26.79
N TYR A 401 3.79 -32.21 27.08
CA TYR A 401 3.15 -31.38 26.05
C TYR A 401 4.10 -30.94 24.93
N GLU A 402 5.41 -30.84 25.20
CA GLU A 402 6.42 -30.49 24.19
C GLU A 402 6.44 -31.47 23.00
N ASP A 403 6.14 -32.75 23.22
CA ASP A 403 6.03 -33.72 22.14
C ASP A 403 4.82 -33.46 21.22
N LEU A 404 3.71 -33.01 21.82
CA LEU A 404 2.51 -32.63 21.07
C LEU A 404 2.75 -31.34 20.29
N GLU A 405 3.43 -30.37 20.90
CA GLU A 405 3.82 -29.11 20.24
C GLU A 405 4.77 -29.34 19.06
N ALA A 406 5.74 -30.24 19.22
CA ALA A 406 6.63 -30.65 18.13
C ALA A 406 5.86 -31.31 16.98
N ALA A 407 4.88 -32.16 17.27
CA ALA A 407 4.04 -32.79 16.24
C ALA A 407 3.13 -31.79 15.52
N MET A 408 2.49 -30.87 16.25
CA MET A 408 1.70 -29.78 15.65
C MET A 408 2.55 -28.93 14.71
N SER A 409 3.79 -28.63 15.09
CA SER A 409 4.72 -27.86 14.25
C SER A 409 5.06 -28.58 12.95
N ARG A 410 5.26 -29.90 12.98
CA ARG A 410 5.50 -30.71 11.77
C ARG A 410 4.29 -30.74 10.83
N ILE A 411 3.09 -30.97 11.38
CA ILE A 411 1.84 -30.95 10.60
C ILE A 411 1.63 -29.56 9.97
N ALA A 412 1.86 -28.48 10.72
CA ALA A 412 1.74 -27.13 10.19
C ALA A 412 2.66 -26.90 8.98
N VAL A 413 3.94 -27.28 9.07
CA VAL A 413 4.89 -27.15 7.96
C VAL A 413 4.43 -27.91 6.72
N ALA A 414 3.91 -29.13 6.89
CA ALA A 414 3.41 -29.95 5.78
C ALA A 414 2.12 -29.40 5.16
N ASN A 415 1.22 -28.87 5.99
CA ASN A 415 -0.10 -28.41 5.56
C ASN A 415 -0.12 -26.98 5.03
N GLN A 416 0.87 -26.15 5.37
CA GLN A 416 0.91 -24.73 5.03
C GLN A 416 1.81 -24.43 3.82
N LYS A 417 2.35 -25.45 3.18
CA LYS A 417 3.20 -25.30 2.00
C LYS A 417 2.85 -26.33 0.95
N ASP A 418 2.49 -25.86 -0.23
CA ASP A 418 2.36 -26.69 -1.40
C ASP A 418 3.64 -26.64 -2.24
N SER A 419 4.22 -27.80 -2.50
CA SER A 419 5.49 -27.91 -3.22
C SER A 419 5.35 -27.83 -4.74
N ALA A 420 4.17 -28.11 -5.29
CA ALA A 420 3.94 -28.09 -6.73
C ALA A 420 3.78 -26.65 -7.24
N THR A 421 3.04 -25.83 -6.49
CA THR A 421 2.77 -24.43 -6.83
C THR A 421 3.74 -23.47 -6.14
N GLY A 422 4.38 -23.88 -5.05
CA GLY A 422 5.15 -22.98 -4.19
C GLY A 422 4.28 -22.10 -3.28
N LEU A 423 2.97 -22.33 -3.24
CA LEU A 423 2.06 -21.64 -2.33
C LEU A 423 2.43 -21.91 -0.87
N GLU A 424 2.47 -20.85 -0.06
CA GLU A 424 2.81 -20.92 1.35
C GLU A 424 1.95 -19.97 2.18
N ALA A 425 1.42 -20.44 3.32
CA ALA A 425 0.80 -19.59 4.33
C ALA A 425 1.85 -19.09 5.33
N LEU A 426 2.01 -17.77 5.42
CA LEU A 426 3.03 -17.13 6.24
C LEU A 426 2.52 -16.88 7.66
N LYS A 427 3.15 -17.53 8.64
CA LYS A 427 2.85 -17.37 10.09
C LYS A 427 1.38 -17.71 10.47
N ALA A 428 0.75 -18.61 9.74
CA ALA A 428 -0.62 -19.05 10.02
C ALA A 428 -0.69 -19.91 11.30
N LYS A 429 -1.89 -20.02 11.90
CA LYS A 429 -2.14 -20.92 13.03
C LYS A 429 -1.86 -22.37 12.60
N TRP A 430 -1.32 -23.22 13.47
CA TRP A 430 -0.85 -24.57 13.12
C TRP A 430 -1.93 -25.47 12.48
N ASN A 431 -3.20 -25.17 12.77
CA ASN A 431 -4.37 -25.91 12.27
C ASN A 431 -4.82 -25.48 10.87
N ILE A 432 -4.15 -24.53 10.24
CA ILE A 432 -4.44 -24.13 8.86
C ILE A 432 -3.82 -25.12 7.87
N LYS A 433 -4.62 -25.59 6.94
CA LYS A 433 -4.20 -26.41 5.80
C LYS A 433 -4.59 -25.75 4.49
N LEU A 434 -3.65 -25.69 3.57
CA LEU A 434 -3.87 -25.25 2.20
C LEU A 434 -4.12 -26.47 1.32
N VAL A 435 -5.17 -26.39 0.52
CA VAL A 435 -5.43 -27.29 -0.61
C VAL A 435 -5.49 -26.42 -1.84
N THR A 436 -4.73 -26.75 -2.87
CA THR A 436 -4.64 -25.90 -4.05
C THR A 436 -4.50 -26.68 -5.33
N ASP A 437 -5.10 -26.14 -6.39
CA ASP A 437 -4.97 -26.60 -7.76
C ASP A 437 -4.58 -25.44 -8.68
N SER A 438 -3.73 -25.72 -9.67
CA SER A 438 -3.45 -24.73 -10.72
C SER A 438 -4.60 -24.67 -11.72
N VAL A 439 -4.94 -23.46 -12.15
CA VAL A 439 -6.08 -23.20 -13.02
C VAL A 439 -5.58 -22.76 -14.38
N ASP A 440 -5.96 -23.52 -15.42
CA ASP A 440 -5.59 -23.22 -16.80
C ASP A 440 -6.66 -22.38 -17.50
N ASN A 441 -6.36 -21.97 -18.74
CA ASN A 441 -7.23 -21.09 -19.51
C ASN A 441 -8.49 -21.78 -20.09
N GLY A 442 -8.60 -23.10 -19.94
CA GLY A 442 -9.80 -23.87 -20.29
C GLY A 442 -10.82 -23.93 -19.15
N ASP A 443 -10.43 -23.55 -17.93
CA ASP A 443 -11.32 -23.51 -16.77
C ASP A 443 -12.38 -22.40 -16.90
N ALA A 444 -13.62 -22.70 -16.50
CA ALA A 444 -14.73 -21.75 -16.56
C ALA A 444 -14.46 -20.50 -15.71
N ALA A 445 -13.88 -20.66 -14.51
CA ALA A 445 -13.56 -19.55 -13.62
C ALA A 445 -12.51 -18.62 -14.24
N PHE A 446 -11.50 -19.18 -14.93
CA PHE A 446 -10.52 -18.40 -15.67
C PHE A 446 -11.21 -17.57 -16.76
N GLY A 447 -12.11 -18.19 -17.54
CA GLY A 447 -12.86 -17.52 -18.58
C GLY A 447 -13.72 -16.36 -18.08
N GLU A 448 -14.44 -16.55 -16.97
CA GLU A 448 -15.24 -15.48 -16.35
C GLU A 448 -14.37 -14.34 -15.83
N LEU A 449 -13.28 -14.65 -15.11
CA LEU A 449 -12.37 -13.65 -14.59
C LEU A 449 -11.67 -12.87 -15.72
N ALA A 450 -11.25 -13.55 -16.79
CA ALA A 450 -10.62 -12.89 -17.95
C ALA A 450 -11.57 -11.90 -18.64
N ARG A 451 -12.88 -12.19 -18.69
CA ARG A 451 -13.89 -11.24 -19.20
C ARG A 451 -14.05 -10.04 -18.28
N TYR A 452 -14.06 -10.25 -16.97
CA TYR A 452 -14.15 -9.18 -15.98
C TYR A 452 -12.95 -8.21 -16.07
N LEU A 453 -11.76 -8.75 -16.33
CA LEU A 453 -10.53 -7.97 -16.36
C LEU A 453 -10.32 -7.17 -17.66
N ASP A 454 -11.17 -7.32 -18.68
CA ASP A 454 -11.17 -6.55 -19.93
C ASP A 454 -9.80 -6.46 -20.63
N GLY A 455 -9.24 -7.61 -21.01
CA GLY A 455 -8.02 -7.68 -21.81
C GLY A 455 -6.70 -7.62 -21.04
N LYS A 456 -6.74 -7.74 -19.70
CA LYS A 456 -5.53 -7.82 -18.86
C LYS A 456 -4.99 -9.24 -18.80
N ASN A 457 -3.67 -9.32 -18.64
CA ASN A 457 -2.97 -10.59 -18.55
C ASN A 457 -3.14 -11.20 -17.16
N ILE A 458 -3.75 -12.38 -17.10
CA ILE A 458 -3.66 -13.28 -15.95
C ILE A 458 -2.35 -14.03 -16.08
N LEU A 459 -1.38 -13.73 -15.22
CA LEU A 459 -0.06 -14.36 -15.23
C LEU A 459 -0.12 -15.77 -14.66
N ARG A 460 -0.95 -15.96 -13.64
CA ARG A 460 -1.12 -17.22 -12.93
C ARG A 460 -2.44 -17.23 -12.17
N MET A 461 -3.12 -18.37 -12.09
CA MET A 461 -4.34 -18.53 -11.32
C MET A 461 -4.31 -19.84 -10.53
N LEU A 462 -4.69 -19.79 -9.26
CA LEU A 462 -4.80 -20.93 -8.35
C LEU A 462 -6.21 -20.99 -7.77
N ASN A 463 -6.79 -22.18 -7.68
CA ASN A 463 -7.88 -22.42 -6.74
C ASN A 463 -7.26 -22.71 -5.37
N ILE A 464 -7.69 -21.99 -4.33
CA ILE A 464 -7.11 -22.12 -2.99
C ILE A 464 -8.24 -22.34 -1.98
N GLU A 465 -8.26 -23.54 -1.40
CA GLU A 465 -9.09 -23.87 -0.24
C GLU A 465 -8.25 -23.81 1.04
N ILE A 466 -8.73 -23.08 2.03
CA ILE A 466 -8.13 -22.98 3.36
C ILE A 466 -9.01 -23.75 4.32
N ILE A 467 -8.47 -24.82 4.92
CA ILE A 467 -9.21 -25.75 5.79
C ILE A 467 -8.71 -25.61 7.22
N ASP A 468 -9.63 -25.59 8.19
CA ASP A 468 -9.30 -25.78 9.61
C ASP A 468 -9.30 -27.28 9.93
N ILE A 469 -8.13 -27.87 10.14
CA ILE A 469 -8.03 -29.31 10.42
C ILE A 469 -8.63 -29.71 11.78
N LEU A 470 -8.94 -28.75 12.66
CA LEU A 470 -9.66 -29.03 13.89
C LEU A 470 -11.14 -29.32 13.63
N THR A 471 -11.77 -28.68 12.65
CA THR A 471 -13.18 -28.91 12.30
C THR A 471 -13.33 -29.86 11.12
N GLY A 472 -12.38 -29.80 10.17
CA GLY A 472 -12.47 -30.45 8.86
C GLY A 472 -13.18 -29.59 7.81
N ASP A 473 -13.63 -28.40 8.20
CA ASP A 473 -14.40 -27.48 7.34
C ASP A 473 -13.49 -26.39 6.74
N LYS A 474 -14.00 -25.68 5.72
CA LYS A 474 -13.38 -24.43 5.25
C LYS A 474 -13.19 -23.49 6.44
N TYR A 475 -12.04 -22.83 6.50
CA TYR A 475 -11.68 -21.92 7.57
C TYR A 475 -12.68 -20.76 7.62
N ASP A 476 -13.28 -20.54 8.79
CA ASP A 476 -14.08 -19.35 9.05
C ASP A 476 -13.13 -18.20 9.37
N PHE A 477 -13.05 -17.22 8.47
CA PHE A 477 -12.06 -16.15 8.54
C PHE A 477 -12.43 -15.14 9.63
N GLU A 478 -11.99 -15.40 10.86
CA GLU A 478 -11.96 -14.39 11.93
C GLU A 478 -10.94 -13.28 11.63
N ASP A 479 -9.86 -13.62 10.91
CA ASP A 479 -8.75 -12.77 10.47
C ASP A 479 -8.25 -13.27 9.10
N THR A 480 -7.50 -12.44 8.37
CA THR A 480 -6.87 -12.83 7.09
C THR A 480 -5.74 -13.85 7.27
N VAL A 481 -5.51 -14.66 6.24
CA VAL A 481 -4.34 -15.56 6.13
C VAL A 481 -3.38 -14.97 5.10
N LYS A 482 -2.16 -14.62 5.53
CA LYS A 482 -1.13 -14.10 4.63
C LYS A 482 -0.59 -15.23 3.76
N LEU A 483 -0.79 -15.14 2.46
CA LEU A 483 -0.33 -16.12 1.48
C LEU A 483 0.87 -15.60 0.69
N SER A 484 1.68 -16.52 0.17
CA SER A 484 2.73 -16.19 -0.77
C SER A 484 2.91 -17.26 -1.85
N ILE A 485 3.33 -16.84 -3.03
CA ILE A 485 3.78 -17.71 -4.13
C ILE A 485 5.11 -17.17 -4.70
N PRO A 486 5.89 -17.97 -5.43
CA PRO A 486 7.07 -17.48 -6.15
C PRO A 486 6.70 -16.38 -7.17
N ALA A 487 7.52 -15.35 -7.25
CA ALA A 487 7.38 -14.24 -8.21
C ALA A 487 8.06 -14.57 -9.56
N ASP A 488 7.86 -15.78 -10.07
CA ASP A 488 8.60 -16.33 -11.22
C ASP A 488 8.62 -15.36 -12.43
N GLY A 489 9.75 -14.70 -12.66
CA GLY A 489 9.93 -13.75 -13.77
C GLY A 489 9.34 -12.35 -13.54
N ILE A 490 8.96 -12.01 -12.31
CA ILE A 490 8.44 -10.70 -11.90
C ILE A 490 9.49 -10.00 -11.03
N GLU A 491 9.87 -8.76 -11.39
CA GLU A 491 10.87 -7.98 -10.64
C GLU A 491 10.29 -7.46 -9.31
N ASP A 492 11.12 -7.30 -8.27
CA ASP A 492 10.67 -6.90 -6.92
C ASP A 492 9.98 -5.51 -6.89
N ASP A 493 10.19 -4.66 -7.89
CA ASP A 493 9.55 -3.35 -8.06
C ASP A 493 8.35 -3.37 -9.01
N SER A 494 8.04 -4.53 -9.60
CA SER A 494 6.87 -4.71 -10.46
C SER A 494 5.59 -4.53 -9.66
N LYS A 495 4.66 -3.74 -10.20
CA LYS A 495 3.31 -3.63 -9.65
C LYS A 495 2.47 -4.79 -10.12
N VAL A 496 2.01 -5.60 -9.18
CA VAL A 496 1.05 -6.70 -9.41
C VAL A 496 -0.09 -6.58 -8.42
N SER A 497 -1.28 -6.98 -8.86
CA SER A 497 -2.46 -7.10 -8.02
C SER A 497 -2.93 -8.55 -8.00
N ILE A 498 -3.73 -8.91 -6.99
CA ILE A 498 -4.35 -10.24 -6.91
C ILE A 498 -5.85 -10.08 -7.14
N ALA A 499 -6.38 -10.69 -8.19
CA ALA A 499 -7.82 -10.80 -8.39
C ALA A 499 -8.34 -12.05 -7.68
N CYS A 500 -9.16 -11.85 -6.65
CA CYS A 500 -9.88 -12.89 -5.92
C CYS A 500 -11.27 -13.07 -6.54
N TYR A 501 -11.49 -14.20 -7.21
CA TYR A 501 -12.77 -14.59 -7.78
C TYR A 501 -13.46 -15.61 -6.88
N LYS A 502 -14.52 -15.17 -6.21
CA LYS A 502 -15.26 -15.94 -5.20
C LYS A 502 -16.25 -16.89 -5.86
N GLU A 503 -16.66 -17.94 -5.14
CA GLU A 503 -17.70 -18.88 -5.59
C GLU A 503 -19.04 -18.18 -5.89
N SER A 504 -19.31 -17.02 -5.29
CA SER A 504 -20.49 -16.19 -5.57
C SER A 504 -20.47 -15.53 -6.96
N GLY A 505 -19.32 -15.54 -7.65
CA GLY A 505 -19.07 -14.81 -8.89
C GLY A 505 -18.56 -13.39 -8.68
N GLU A 506 -18.40 -12.94 -7.43
CA GLU A 506 -17.81 -11.64 -7.11
C GLU A 506 -16.30 -11.64 -7.36
N VAL A 507 -15.77 -10.53 -7.91
CA VAL A 507 -14.34 -10.30 -8.09
C VAL A 507 -13.89 -9.17 -7.17
N GLU A 508 -12.91 -9.44 -6.32
CA GLU A 508 -12.25 -8.46 -5.45
C GLU A 508 -10.78 -8.31 -5.87
N LEU A 509 -10.31 -7.07 -6.03
CA LEU A 509 -8.89 -6.80 -6.28
C LEU A 509 -8.19 -6.53 -4.96
N LEU A 510 -7.20 -7.36 -4.65
CA LEU A 510 -6.39 -7.29 -3.44
C LEU A 510 -5.01 -6.73 -3.76
N GLU A 511 -4.50 -5.89 -2.87
CA GLU A 511 -3.11 -5.43 -2.93
C GLU A 511 -2.16 -6.61 -2.73
N ALA A 512 -1.11 -6.66 -3.54
CA ALA A 512 -0.02 -7.60 -3.38
C ALA A 512 1.33 -6.88 -3.33
N LYS A 513 2.27 -7.48 -2.61
CA LYS A 513 3.65 -7.02 -2.52
C LYS A 513 4.57 -8.05 -3.14
N VAL A 514 5.45 -7.62 -4.04
CA VAL A 514 6.59 -8.42 -4.48
C VAL A 514 7.77 -8.10 -3.56
N GLU A 515 8.29 -9.10 -2.87
CA GLU A 515 9.45 -8.96 -1.99
C GLU A 515 10.15 -10.31 -1.83
N ASP A 516 11.48 -10.30 -1.84
CA ASP A 516 12.33 -11.49 -1.67
C ASP A 516 11.98 -12.63 -2.67
N GLY A 517 11.64 -12.27 -3.92
CA GLY A 517 11.27 -13.22 -4.97
C GLY A 517 9.91 -13.91 -4.74
N LYS A 518 9.04 -13.34 -3.91
CA LYS A 518 7.69 -13.83 -3.64
C LYS A 518 6.65 -12.74 -3.87
N ILE A 519 5.47 -13.15 -4.32
CA ILE A 519 4.26 -12.33 -4.33
C ILE A 519 3.48 -12.67 -3.07
N ILE A 520 3.17 -11.65 -2.26
CA ILE A 520 2.56 -11.81 -0.93
C ILE A 520 1.26 -10.99 -0.88
N TRP A 521 0.18 -11.60 -0.39
CA TRP A 521 -1.11 -10.94 -0.18
C TRP A 521 -1.83 -11.49 1.06
N ASP A 522 -2.87 -10.78 1.51
CA ASP A 522 -3.74 -11.23 2.60
C ASP A 522 -5.02 -11.83 2.03
N ALA A 523 -5.25 -13.12 2.28
CA ALA A 523 -6.44 -13.86 1.84
C ALA A 523 -7.52 -13.84 2.92
N ASN A 524 -8.77 -13.61 2.52
CA ASN A 524 -9.94 -13.55 3.40
C ASN A 524 -11.04 -14.56 3.00
N ASP A 525 -10.77 -15.42 2.01
CA ASP A 525 -11.71 -16.41 1.51
C ASP A 525 -10.99 -17.65 0.95
N SER A 526 -11.72 -18.76 0.84
CA SER A 526 -11.33 -19.89 -0.01
C SER A 526 -11.92 -19.67 -1.40
N ALA A 527 -11.07 -19.34 -2.37
CA ALA A 527 -11.50 -18.79 -3.66
C ALA A 527 -10.44 -19.04 -4.74
N TYR A 528 -10.74 -18.59 -5.96
CA TYR A 528 -9.76 -18.51 -7.03
C TYR A 528 -8.95 -17.21 -6.89
N TYR A 529 -7.62 -17.32 -6.90
CA TYR A 529 -6.71 -16.19 -6.80
C TYR A 529 -5.84 -16.11 -8.06
N ALA A 530 -5.88 -14.97 -8.75
CA ALA A 530 -5.12 -14.72 -9.96
C ALA A 530 -4.13 -13.57 -9.78
N VAL A 531 -2.88 -13.77 -10.19
CA VAL A 531 -1.88 -12.71 -10.33
C VAL A 531 -2.15 -11.96 -11.63
N VAL A 532 -2.34 -10.65 -11.52
CA VAL A 532 -2.62 -9.78 -12.68
C VAL A 532 -1.62 -8.62 -12.71
N GLU A 533 -1.18 -8.25 -13.92
CA GLU A 533 -0.38 -7.04 -14.14
C GLU A 533 -1.22 -5.80 -13.81
N ASP A 534 -0.61 -4.83 -13.12
CA ASP A 534 -1.35 -3.76 -12.47
C ASP A 534 -2.01 -2.77 -13.46
N ILE A 535 -3.17 -2.29 -13.02
CA ILE A 535 -4.09 -1.44 -13.77
C ILE A 535 -3.88 -0.02 -13.28
N MET A 536 -3.06 0.77 -13.96
CA MET A 536 -3.19 2.22 -13.82
C MET A 536 -4.32 2.69 -14.73
N SER A 537 -5.57 2.62 -14.26
CA SER A 537 -6.64 3.47 -14.78
C SER A 537 -7.26 4.27 -13.63
N GLU A 538 -6.76 5.48 -13.43
CA GLU A 538 -7.60 6.55 -12.92
C GLU A 538 -8.61 6.90 -14.01
N ALA A 539 -9.79 6.26 -13.97
CA ALA A 539 -11.03 6.81 -14.48
C ALA A 539 -12.18 5.93 -13.96
N ALA A 540 -13.01 6.49 -13.09
CA ALA A 540 -14.32 5.92 -12.84
C ALA A 540 -15.08 5.82 -14.17
N PRO A 541 -15.72 4.68 -14.51
CA PRO A 541 -16.67 4.67 -15.61
C PRO A 541 -17.88 5.51 -15.20
N GLN A 542 -18.04 6.67 -15.84
CA GLN A 542 -19.32 7.34 -15.93
C GLN A 542 -20.30 6.37 -16.60
N SER A 543 -21.43 6.17 -15.92
CA SER A 543 -22.61 5.48 -16.41
C SER A 543 -23.07 6.01 -17.76
N ALA A 544 -23.36 5.11 -18.71
CA ALA A 544 -24.35 5.32 -19.76
C ALA A 544 -25.41 4.22 -19.65
N ALA A 545 -26.65 4.66 -19.56
CA ALA A 545 -27.81 3.91 -19.13
C ALA A 545 -28.44 3.03 -20.21
N GLN A 546 -29.01 1.90 -19.78
CA GLN A 546 -30.35 1.43 -20.17
C GLN A 546 -30.86 0.50 -19.04
N ASP A 547 -31.54 1.05 -18.03
CA ASP A 547 -33.01 1.12 -17.92
C ASP A 547 -33.66 -0.21 -17.44
N ASN A 548 -33.82 -0.39 -16.11
CA ASN A 548 -35.10 -0.30 -15.39
C ASN A 548 -35.13 -1.08 -14.06
N SER A 549 -35.57 -0.38 -13.00
CA SER A 549 -36.18 -0.89 -11.74
C SER A 549 -35.23 -1.61 -10.76
N VAL A 550 -35.12 -1.33 -9.44
CA VAL A 550 -35.92 -0.61 -8.42
C VAL A 550 -34.92 -0.17 -7.31
N LEU A 551 -35.05 1.06 -6.81
CA LEU A 551 -34.37 1.65 -5.62
C LEU A 551 -34.76 0.88 -4.30
N PRO A 552 -34.19 1.13 -3.07
CA PRO A 552 -33.06 2.00 -2.66
C PRO A 552 -32.22 1.51 -1.42
N TRP A 553 -31.21 2.33 -1.05
CA TRP A 553 -30.50 2.51 0.25
C TRP A 553 -29.29 1.62 0.59
N ILE A 554 -28.07 2.16 0.43
CA ILE A 554 -27.02 2.01 1.45
C ILE A 554 -26.45 3.38 1.82
N VAL A 555 -26.51 3.63 3.12
CA VAL A 555 -25.94 4.73 3.88
C VAL A 555 -24.42 4.70 3.76
N VAL A 556 -23.81 5.80 3.34
CA VAL A 556 -22.40 6.08 3.59
C VAL A 556 -22.25 6.46 5.06
N MET A 557 -21.69 5.56 5.87
CA MET A 557 -21.05 5.91 7.14
C MET A 557 -19.89 4.98 7.42
N GLY A 558 -18.70 5.57 7.62
CA GLY A 558 -17.49 4.89 8.04
C GLY A 558 -16.28 5.84 8.09
N ILE A 559 -16.40 6.93 8.83
CA ILE A 559 -15.30 7.87 9.12
C ILE A 559 -14.45 7.37 10.29
N ALA A 560 -13.13 7.55 10.13
CA ALA A 560 -12.10 7.93 11.12
C ALA A 560 -11.38 6.89 12.00
N ALA A 561 -10.05 6.90 11.82
CA ALA A 561 -9.09 7.52 12.74
C ALA A 561 -9.57 7.77 14.18
N ALA A 562 -9.03 6.99 15.10
CA ALA A 562 -9.12 7.25 16.53
C ALA A 562 -8.22 8.43 16.93
N ALA A 563 -8.78 9.46 17.57
CA ALA A 563 -8.55 9.73 19.01
C ALA A 563 -9.12 11.08 19.49
N ILE A 564 -9.54 11.04 20.77
CA ILE A 564 -9.72 12.12 21.78
C ILE A 564 -11.18 12.44 22.20
N VAL A 565 -11.58 11.71 23.24
CA VAL A 565 -12.30 12.07 24.49
C VAL A 565 -12.89 13.49 24.63
N ALA A 566 -14.22 13.59 24.83
CA ALA A 566 -14.87 14.04 26.08
C ALA A 566 -16.37 14.37 25.88
N THR A 567 -17.21 13.57 26.54
CA THR A 567 -18.49 13.90 27.22
C THR A 567 -19.35 15.09 26.75
N LEU A 568 -20.64 14.84 26.44
CA LEU A 568 -21.79 15.48 27.12
C LEU A 568 -23.16 14.91 26.68
N PHE A 569 -23.80 14.25 27.67
CA PHE A 569 -25.23 14.12 27.98
C PHE A 569 -26.34 14.56 26.97
N LEU A 570 -27.14 13.55 26.59
CA LEU A 570 -28.62 13.42 26.76
C LEU A 570 -29.62 14.49 26.25
N ARG A 571 -30.69 13.92 25.65
CA ARG A 571 -32.09 14.42 25.47
C ARG A 571 -32.28 15.39 24.28
N ARG A 572 -33.33 15.31 23.45
CA ARG A 572 -34.73 14.86 23.67
C ARG A 572 -35.49 14.81 22.32
N ARG A 573 -36.43 13.87 22.25
CA ARG A 573 -37.81 13.97 21.67
C ARG A 573 -38.01 14.22 20.17
N LYS A 574 -38.64 13.20 19.55
CA LYS A 574 -39.84 13.25 18.69
C LYS A 574 -40.48 14.65 18.57
N ILE A 575 -40.81 15.05 17.35
CA ILE A 575 -42.16 15.47 16.92
C ILE A 575 -42.25 15.34 15.39
N LYS A 576 -43.36 14.70 14.99
CA LYS A 576 -44.11 14.60 13.73
C LYS A 576 -43.45 14.95 12.40
#